data_AF-A0A935I2C3-F1
#
_entry.id   AF-A0A935I2C3-F1
#
_cell.length_a   1.000
_cell.length_b   1.000
_cell.length_c   1.000
_cell.angle_alpha   90.00
_cell.angle_beta   90.00
_cell.angle_gamma   90.00
#
_symmetry.space_group_name_H-M   'P 1'
#
loop_
_entity.id
_entity.type
_entity.pdbx_description
1 polymer ?
#
loop_
_entity_poly.entity_id
_entity_poly.type
_entity_poly.pdbx_seq_one_letter_code
_entity_poly.pdbx_strand_id
1 'polypeptide(L)'
;MIRNISSTLLKAVTDFIFYSGIKNDVQLKNRTILRGFLDRNLIKYYEQYLTESYNYLSLMNQESATAALECFQLEQINTRYFAYTLQYKKFLDHGIKSLEWNSAHFILNLIWTAKIKYLEETYNGAKPDNNFPDKLFEALDIEKAIEAFSNHQKYPEILFNYYTYKSIINGNDLEYYRKAKDIFIPNKVRISRFEKNFFYADLINILSSGKGIGTEYKRKELFEIMSYCVEDKAYKVSEEDFMHPSFYRSAVIHSVAEKEFDWAEKFIENYTGELQKEIHEQYEILYNSYCQIRQKRF
;
A
#
# COMPACT_ATOMS: atom_id res chain seq x y z
N MET A 1 -24.95 -33.65 -24.68
CA MET A 1 -23.67 -34.27 -24.26
C MET A 1 -22.53 -33.24 -24.18
N ILE A 2 -22.25 -32.45 -25.23
CA ILE A 2 -21.20 -31.40 -25.25
C ILE A 2 -21.37 -30.34 -24.13
N ARG A 3 -22.61 -29.89 -23.85
CA ARG A 3 -22.89 -28.96 -22.73
C ARG A 3 -22.49 -29.51 -21.34
N ASN A 4 -22.63 -30.81 -21.12
CA ASN A 4 -22.29 -31.45 -19.83
C ASN A 4 -20.78 -31.65 -19.68
N ILE A 5 -20.06 -31.83 -20.79
CA ILE A 5 -18.60 -31.92 -20.80
C ILE A 5 -17.99 -30.53 -20.55
N SER A 6 -18.54 -29.49 -21.18
CA SER A 6 -18.11 -28.10 -20.97
C SER A 6 -18.34 -27.62 -19.54
N SER A 7 -19.48 -27.96 -18.91
CA SER A 7 -19.74 -27.60 -17.50
C SER A 7 -18.85 -28.36 -16.52
N THR A 8 -18.55 -29.64 -16.79
CA THR A 8 -17.66 -30.45 -15.95
C THR A 8 -16.21 -29.97 -16.05
N LEU A 9 -15.75 -29.64 -17.25
CA LEU A 9 -14.41 -29.10 -17.47
C LEU A 9 -14.25 -27.72 -16.81
N LEU A 10 -15.24 -26.84 -16.95
CA LEU A 10 -15.21 -25.54 -16.29
C LEU A 10 -15.13 -25.70 -14.76
N LYS A 11 -15.95 -26.59 -14.18
CA LYS A 11 -15.87 -26.89 -12.74
C LYS A 11 -14.49 -27.39 -12.33
N ALA A 12 -13.90 -28.32 -13.07
CA ALA A 12 -12.56 -28.82 -12.77
C ALA A 12 -11.49 -27.72 -12.84
N VAL A 13 -11.59 -26.81 -13.82
CA VAL A 13 -10.71 -25.64 -13.93
C VAL A 13 -10.93 -24.68 -12.75
N THR A 14 -12.18 -24.41 -12.37
CA THR A 14 -12.49 -23.55 -11.21
C THR A 14 -11.95 -24.16 -9.91
N ASP A 15 -12.16 -25.46 -9.68
CA ASP A 15 -11.66 -26.16 -8.49
C ASP A 15 -10.12 -26.16 -8.47
N PHE A 16 -9.47 -26.33 -9.63
CA PHE A 16 -8.01 -26.23 -9.76
C PHE A 16 -7.50 -24.82 -9.46
N ILE A 17 -8.13 -23.77 -10.02
CA ILE A 17 -7.76 -22.37 -9.75
C ILE A 17 -7.92 -22.06 -8.27
N PHE A 18 -9.03 -22.49 -7.64
CA PHE A 18 -9.28 -22.31 -6.22
C PHE A 18 -8.21 -23.01 -5.37
N TYR A 19 -7.93 -24.29 -5.65
CA TYR A 19 -6.93 -25.06 -4.92
C TYR A 19 -5.53 -24.47 -5.10
N SER A 20 -5.16 -24.10 -6.34
CA SER A 20 -3.88 -23.46 -6.65
C SER A 20 -3.74 -22.11 -5.93
N GLY A 21 -4.79 -21.30 -5.95
CA GLY A 21 -4.85 -20.02 -5.25
C GLY A 21 -4.64 -20.16 -3.75
N ILE A 22 -5.40 -21.04 -3.09
CA ILE A 22 -5.21 -21.32 -1.65
C ILE A 22 -3.83 -21.90 -1.39
N LYS A 23 -3.35 -22.83 -2.21
CA LYS A 23 -2.05 -23.46 -1.99
C LYS A 23 -0.89 -22.45 -2.04
N ASN A 24 -0.98 -21.45 -2.91
CA ASN A 24 0.04 -20.42 -3.09
C ASN A 24 -0.07 -19.29 -2.05
N ASP A 25 -1.27 -19.05 -1.51
CA ASP A 25 -1.49 -18.12 -0.39
C ASP A 25 -1.36 -18.85 0.95
N VAL A 26 -0.14 -18.86 1.50
CA VAL A 26 0.20 -19.54 2.76
C VAL A 26 -0.70 -19.08 3.91
N GLN A 27 -1.04 -17.79 3.95
CA GLN A 27 -1.82 -17.21 5.03
C GLN A 27 -3.29 -17.65 4.95
N LEU A 28 -3.91 -17.53 3.78
CA LEU A 28 -5.27 -18.03 3.55
C LEU A 28 -5.36 -19.53 3.79
N LYS A 29 -4.37 -20.31 3.34
CA LYS A 29 -4.27 -21.75 3.60
C LYS A 29 -4.26 -22.04 5.10
N ASN A 30 -3.34 -21.42 5.85
CA ASN A 30 -3.19 -21.67 7.27
C ASN A 30 -4.45 -21.29 8.05
N ARG A 31 -5.05 -20.13 7.73
CA ARG A 31 -6.33 -19.70 8.31
C ARG A 31 -7.45 -20.70 8.05
N THR A 32 -7.53 -21.22 6.83
CA THR A 32 -8.53 -22.21 6.43
C THR A 32 -8.34 -23.53 7.18
N ILE A 33 -7.09 -23.99 7.34
CA ILE A 33 -6.76 -25.20 8.11
C ILE A 33 -7.11 -25.02 9.59
N LEU A 34 -6.72 -23.91 10.21
CA LEU A 34 -7.01 -23.64 11.62
C LEU A 34 -8.51 -23.64 11.91
N ARG A 35 -9.32 -22.95 11.08
CA ARG A 35 -10.79 -23.00 11.17
C ARG A 35 -11.30 -24.44 11.03
N GLY A 36 -10.78 -25.15 10.03
CA GLY A 36 -11.14 -26.54 9.76
C GLY A 36 -10.85 -27.50 10.91
N PHE A 37 -9.82 -27.25 11.73
CA PHE A 37 -9.58 -28.01 12.95
C PHE A 37 -10.59 -27.70 14.03
N LEU A 38 -10.92 -26.42 14.26
CA LEU A 38 -11.92 -26.04 15.26
C LEU A 38 -13.31 -26.58 14.91
N ASP A 39 -13.72 -26.45 13.65
CA ASP A 39 -15.03 -26.89 13.16
C ASP A 39 -15.21 -28.41 13.27
N ARG A 40 -14.11 -29.18 13.25
CA ARG A 40 -14.10 -30.66 13.36
C ARG A 40 -13.65 -31.16 14.74
N ASN A 41 -13.49 -30.28 15.72
CA ASN A 41 -13.00 -30.60 17.06
C ASN A 41 -11.64 -31.33 17.09
N LEU A 42 -10.73 -30.95 16.18
CA LEU A 42 -9.38 -31.52 16.02
C LEU A 42 -8.32 -30.65 16.74
N ILE A 43 -8.60 -30.27 17.99
CA ILE A 43 -7.84 -29.29 18.78
C ILE A 43 -6.35 -29.64 18.90
N LYS A 44 -6.01 -30.94 18.99
CA LYS A 44 -4.62 -31.42 19.16
C LYS A 44 -3.65 -31.03 18.04
N TYR A 45 -4.15 -30.68 16.85
CA TYR A 45 -3.32 -30.25 15.71
C TYR A 45 -3.24 -28.73 15.58
N TYR A 46 -4.03 -27.98 16.36
CA TYR A 46 -4.17 -26.53 16.19
C TYR A 46 -2.86 -25.77 16.46
N GLU A 47 -2.16 -26.07 17.56
CA GLU A 47 -0.98 -25.31 18.00
C GLU A 47 0.19 -25.39 17.00
N GLN A 48 0.35 -26.53 16.32
CA GLN A 48 1.37 -26.71 15.28
C GLN A 48 1.17 -25.68 14.14
N TYR A 49 -0.04 -25.61 13.60
CA TYR A 49 -0.36 -24.72 12.48
C TYR A 49 -0.50 -23.25 12.92
N LEU A 50 -0.80 -23.01 14.20
CA LEU A 50 -0.79 -21.66 14.76
C LEU A 50 0.62 -21.07 14.73
N THR A 51 1.62 -21.86 15.11
CA THR A 51 3.02 -21.45 15.10
C THR A 51 3.48 -21.10 13.68
N GLU A 52 3.12 -21.93 12.70
CA GLU A 52 3.39 -21.66 11.28
C GLU A 52 2.74 -20.33 10.81
N SER A 53 1.51 -20.05 11.26
CA SER A 53 0.79 -18.82 10.92
C SER A 53 1.47 -17.58 11.47
N TYR A 54 1.89 -17.60 12.74
CA TYR A 54 2.61 -16.47 13.34
C TYR A 54 3.99 -16.27 12.73
N ASN A 55 4.71 -17.36 12.43
CA ASN A 55 5.99 -17.27 11.73
C ASN A 55 5.81 -16.59 10.36
N TYR A 56 4.80 -16.97 9.60
CA TYR A 56 4.51 -16.33 8.32
C TYR A 56 4.14 -14.85 8.48
N LEU A 57 3.26 -14.51 9.43
CA LEU A 57 2.91 -13.12 9.73
C LEU A 57 4.10 -12.29 10.21
N SER A 58 5.10 -12.89 10.87
CA SER A 58 6.34 -12.20 11.25
C SER A 58 7.25 -11.89 10.06
N LEU A 59 7.12 -12.67 8.98
CA LEU A 59 7.82 -12.43 7.72
C LEU A 59 7.05 -11.45 6.83
N MET A 60 5.73 -11.34 6.99
CA MET A 60 4.95 -10.27 6.38
C MET A 60 5.25 -8.94 7.08
N ASN A 61 5.19 -7.83 6.32
CA ASN A 61 5.24 -6.51 6.93
C ASN A 61 4.03 -6.29 7.81
N GLN A 62 4.21 -6.46 9.13
CA GLN A 62 3.16 -6.44 10.15
C GLN A 62 2.42 -5.09 10.24
N GLU A 63 2.96 -4.04 9.61
CA GLU A 63 2.46 -2.67 9.60
C GLU A 63 1.78 -2.32 8.27
N SER A 64 1.35 -3.33 7.51
CA SER A 64 0.53 -3.13 6.32
C SER A 64 -0.96 -3.23 6.63
N ALA A 65 -1.79 -2.54 5.85
CA ALA A 65 -3.26 -2.63 5.95
C ALA A 65 -3.75 -4.08 5.86
N THR A 66 -3.12 -4.83 4.96
CA THR A 66 -3.37 -6.26 4.72
C THR A 66 -2.91 -7.09 5.92
N ALA A 67 -1.73 -6.82 6.48
CA ALA A 67 -1.27 -7.52 7.68
C ALA A 67 -2.17 -7.24 8.89
N ALA A 68 -2.69 -6.02 9.05
CA ALA A 68 -3.65 -5.72 10.12
C ALA A 68 -4.92 -6.57 10.00
N LEU A 69 -5.48 -6.68 8.78
CA LEU A 69 -6.63 -7.55 8.51
C LEU A 69 -6.31 -9.02 8.80
N GLU A 70 -5.13 -9.47 8.39
CA GLU A 70 -4.67 -10.85 8.59
C GLU A 70 -4.45 -11.20 10.07
N CYS A 71 -3.85 -10.29 10.82
CA CYS A 71 -3.73 -10.37 12.27
C CYS A 71 -5.12 -10.41 12.92
N PHE A 72 -6.04 -9.50 12.57
CA PHE A 72 -7.42 -9.54 13.06
C PHE A 72 -8.07 -10.92 12.87
N GLN A 73 -7.97 -11.48 11.66
CA GLN A 73 -8.58 -12.75 11.34
C GLN A 73 -7.95 -13.93 12.10
N LEU A 74 -6.63 -13.92 12.30
CA LEU A 74 -5.96 -14.95 13.10
C LEU A 74 -6.35 -14.85 14.58
N GLU A 75 -6.35 -13.64 15.14
CA GLU A 75 -6.75 -13.37 16.53
C GLU A 75 -8.20 -13.81 16.79
N GLN A 76 -9.12 -13.59 15.84
CA GLN A 76 -10.51 -14.10 15.90
C GLN A 76 -10.62 -15.64 15.88
N ILE A 77 -9.67 -16.34 15.26
CA ILE A 77 -9.66 -17.81 15.31
C ILE A 77 -9.10 -18.28 16.65
N ASN A 78 -8.09 -17.56 17.18
CA ASN A 78 -7.54 -17.84 18.50
C ASN A 78 -8.55 -17.63 19.63
N THR A 79 -9.41 -16.60 19.56
CA THR A 79 -10.51 -16.45 20.53
C THR A 79 -11.41 -17.68 20.52
N ARG A 80 -11.80 -18.20 19.34
CA ARG A 80 -12.58 -19.45 19.25
C ARG A 80 -11.84 -20.63 19.89
N TYR A 81 -10.56 -20.82 19.58
CA TYR A 81 -9.74 -21.87 20.18
C TYR A 81 -9.68 -21.79 21.71
N PHE A 82 -9.44 -20.60 22.27
CA PHE A 82 -9.36 -20.41 23.72
C PHE A 82 -10.72 -20.51 24.42
N ALA A 83 -11.82 -20.20 23.71
CA ALA A 83 -13.16 -20.51 24.19
C ALA A 83 -13.39 -22.03 24.28
N TYR A 84 -13.01 -22.80 23.25
CA TYR A 84 -13.13 -24.27 23.25
C TYR A 84 -12.29 -24.95 24.34
N THR A 85 -11.09 -24.42 24.61
CA THR A 85 -10.17 -24.95 25.62
C THR A 85 -10.36 -24.34 27.01
N LEU A 86 -11.40 -23.51 27.19
CA LEU A 86 -11.77 -22.87 28.47
C LEU A 86 -10.65 -22.01 29.09
N GLN A 87 -9.75 -21.48 28.26
CA GLN A 87 -8.66 -20.59 28.69
C GLN A 87 -9.10 -19.12 28.63
N TYR A 88 -10.03 -18.73 29.52
CA TYR A 88 -10.73 -17.44 29.46
C TYR A 88 -9.82 -16.19 29.47
N LYS A 89 -8.69 -16.23 30.18
CA LYS A 89 -7.74 -15.11 30.17
C LYS A 89 -7.18 -14.89 28.75
N LYS A 90 -6.72 -15.96 28.10
CA LYS A 90 -6.22 -15.88 26.72
C LYS A 90 -7.34 -15.53 25.74
N PHE A 91 -8.55 -16.05 25.94
CA PHE A 91 -9.71 -15.64 25.16
C PHE A 91 -9.88 -14.11 25.18
N LEU A 92 -9.83 -13.50 26.37
CA LEU A 92 -9.96 -12.05 26.51
C LEU A 92 -8.78 -11.30 25.85
N ASP A 93 -7.54 -11.74 26.11
CA ASP A 93 -6.34 -11.12 25.56
C ASP A 93 -6.36 -11.10 24.02
N HIS A 94 -6.69 -12.24 23.39
CA HIS A 94 -6.82 -12.35 21.94
C HIS A 94 -8.04 -11.60 21.39
N GLY A 95 -9.12 -11.49 22.18
CA GLY A 95 -10.29 -10.69 21.84
C GLY A 95 -9.95 -9.20 21.73
N ILE A 96 -9.24 -8.67 22.72
CA ILE A 96 -8.76 -7.28 22.74
C ILE A 96 -7.81 -7.02 21.55
N LYS A 97 -6.83 -7.90 21.32
CA LYS A 97 -5.92 -7.79 20.17
C LYS A 97 -6.67 -7.78 18.84
N SER A 98 -7.68 -8.63 18.68
CA SER A 98 -8.48 -8.63 17.46
C SER A 98 -9.21 -7.30 17.24
N LEU A 99 -9.72 -6.69 18.32
CA LEU A 99 -10.39 -5.39 18.25
C LEU A 99 -9.42 -4.27 17.88
N GLU A 100 -8.20 -4.28 18.44
CA GLU A 100 -7.13 -3.34 18.10
C GLU A 100 -6.83 -3.37 16.59
N TRP A 101 -6.59 -4.55 16.03
CA TRP A 101 -6.32 -4.73 14.60
C TRP A 101 -7.50 -4.33 13.70
N ASN A 102 -8.72 -4.70 14.09
CA ASN A 102 -9.91 -4.32 13.34
C ASN A 102 -10.14 -2.81 13.36
N SER A 103 -9.86 -2.15 14.50
CA SER A 103 -10.00 -0.70 14.65
C SER A 103 -8.98 0.04 13.78
N ALA A 104 -7.73 -0.42 13.76
CA ALA A 104 -6.68 0.11 12.88
C ALA A 104 -7.09 0.01 11.40
N HIS A 105 -7.52 -1.19 10.97
CA HIS A 105 -7.98 -1.43 9.60
C HIS A 105 -9.20 -0.59 9.22
N PHE A 106 -10.16 -0.45 10.15
CA PHE A 106 -11.35 0.37 9.96
C PHE A 106 -11.02 1.84 9.74
N ILE A 107 -10.20 2.44 10.62
CA ILE A 107 -9.80 3.85 10.52
C ILE A 107 -9.02 4.12 9.24
N LEU A 108 -8.09 3.22 8.89
CA LEU A 108 -7.31 3.35 7.66
C LEU A 108 -8.20 3.38 6.41
N ASN A 109 -9.14 2.43 6.30
CA ASN A 109 -10.08 2.39 5.18
C ASN A 109 -11.00 3.61 5.15
N LEU A 110 -11.44 4.09 6.30
CA LEU A 110 -12.30 5.26 6.41
C LEU A 110 -11.60 6.51 5.87
N ILE A 111 -10.34 6.74 6.25
CA ILE A 111 -9.50 7.83 5.73
C ILE A 111 -9.23 7.67 4.25
N TRP A 112 -8.87 6.46 3.81
CA TRP A 112 -8.57 6.20 2.41
C TRP A 112 -9.79 6.45 1.51
N THR A 113 -10.97 6.02 1.95
CA THR A 113 -12.24 6.25 1.25
C THR A 113 -12.54 7.74 1.16
N ALA A 114 -12.37 8.49 2.26
CA ALA A 114 -12.55 9.94 2.27
C ALA A 114 -11.58 10.66 1.31
N LYS A 115 -10.32 10.21 1.25
CA LYS A 115 -9.30 10.73 0.33
C LYS A 115 -9.67 10.46 -1.13
N ILE A 116 -10.01 9.22 -1.50
CA ILE A 116 -10.42 8.86 -2.87
C ILE A 116 -11.62 9.69 -3.28
N LYS A 117 -12.65 9.75 -2.42
CA LYS A 117 -13.86 10.53 -2.70
C LYS A 117 -13.53 12.00 -2.99
N TYR A 118 -12.72 12.64 -2.14
CA TYR A 118 -12.34 14.04 -2.34
C TYR A 118 -11.60 14.24 -3.68
N LEU A 119 -10.70 13.33 -4.05
CA LEU A 119 -9.98 13.39 -5.32
C LEU A 119 -10.93 13.24 -6.51
N GLU A 120 -11.86 12.27 -6.47
CA GLU A 120 -12.85 12.05 -7.52
C GLU A 120 -13.82 13.24 -7.67
N GLU A 121 -14.26 13.83 -6.56
CA GLU A 121 -15.09 15.05 -6.57
C GLU A 121 -14.34 16.24 -7.17
N THR A 122 -13.06 16.40 -6.81
CA THR A 122 -12.25 17.56 -7.22
C THR A 122 -11.82 17.47 -8.69
N TYR A 123 -11.39 16.30 -9.15
CA TYR A 123 -10.79 16.14 -10.47
C TYR A 123 -11.75 15.64 -11.53
N ASN A 124 -12.74 14.81 -11.16
CA ASN A 124 -13.68 14.20 -12.10
C ASN A 124 -15.10 14.77 -11.96
N GLY A 125 -15.36 15.59 -10.94
CA GLY A 125 -16.70 16.12 -10.66
C GLY A 125 -17.70 15.05 -10.23
N ALA A 126 -17.22 13.83 -9.92
CA ALA A 126 -18.05 12.71 -9.52
C ALA A 126 -18.53 12.95 -8.10
N LYS A 127 -19.85 13.08 -7.91
CA LYS A 127 -20.46 13.18 -6.58
C LYS A 127 -21.05 11.81 -6.23
N PRO A 128 -20.34 10.96 -5.48
CA PRO A 128 -20.92 9.70 -5.05
C PRO A 128 -22.19 9.97 -4.25
N ASP A 129 -23.22 9.15 -4.46
CA ASP A 129 -24.46 9.25 -3.71
C ASP A 129 -24.20 9.18 -2.19
N ASN A 130 -25.11 9.77 -1.42
CA ASN A 130 -25.09 9.81 0.04
C ASN A 130 -24.81 8.42 0.62
N ASN A 131 -23.55 8.16 0.98
CA ASN A 131 -23.11 6.85 1.42
C ASN A 131 -22.88 6.84 2.94
N PHE A 132 -23.06 5.67 3.54
CA PHE A 132 -22.90 5.48 4.98
C PHE A 132 -21.48 5.83 5.49
N PRO A 133 -20.38 5.53 4.77
CA PRO A 133 -19.04 5.95 5.17
C PRO A 133 -18.89 7.45 5.43
N ASP A 134 -19.52 8.32 4.63
CA ASP A 134 -19.46 9.77 4.84
C ASP A 134 -20.09 10.19 6.17
N LYS A 135 -21.29 9.69 6.44
CA LYS A 135 -21.99 9.95 7.72
C LYS A 135 -21.19 9.45 8.91
N LEU A 136 -20.49 8.33 8.72
CA LEU A 136 -19.64 7.75 9.75
C LEU A 136 -18.38 8.58 9.96
N PHE A 137 -17.75 9.08 8.88
CA PHE A 137 -16.61 9.98 8.94
C PHE A 137 -16.96 11.28 9.68
N GLU A 138 -18.11 11.88 9.35
CA GLU A 138 -18.61 13.10 9.98
C GLU A 138 -19.01 12.91 11.45
N ALA A 139 -19.51 11.73 11.82
CA ALA A 139 -19.93 11.43 13.17
C ALA A 139 -18.77 11.07 14.12
N LEU A 140 -17.60 10.71 13.58
CA LEU A 140 -16.44 10.29 14.37
C LEU A 140 -15.47 11.46 14.57
N ASP A 141 -14.91 11.53 15.78
CA ASP A 141 -13.77 12.41 16.08
C ASP A 141 -12.48 11.74 15.59
N ILE A 142 -12.23 11.85 14.29
CA ILE A 142 -11.09 11.21 13.63
C ILE A 142 -9.77 11.74 14.20
N GLU A 143 -9.67 13.03 14.50
CA GLU A 143 -8.52 13.63 15.17
C GLU A 143 -8.17 12.92 16.48
N LYS A 144 -9.14 12.69 17.38
CA LYS A 144 -8.89 11.93 18.62
C LYS A 144 -8.55 10.47 18.38
N ALA A 145 -9.17 9.84 17.39
CA ALA A 145 -8.82 8.46 17.03
C ALA A 145 -7.35 8.38 16.58
N ILE A 146 -6.90 9.33 15.76
CA ILE A 146 -5.52 9.42 15.30
C ILE A 146 -4.55 9.72 16.44
N GLU A 147 -4.92 10.57 17.39
CA GLU A 147 -4.13 10.81 18.60
C GLU A 147 -3.92 9.51 19.39
N ALA A 148 -4.96 8.68 19.55
CA ALA A 148 -4.84 7.39 20.21
C ALA A 148 -3.86 6.45 19.48
N PHE A 149 -3.84 6.45 18.14
CA PHE A 149 -2.85 5.69 17.37
C PHE A 149 -1.45 6.29 17.40
N SER A 150 -1.31 7.61 17.49
CA SER A 150 0.00 8.28 17.46
C SER A 150 0.91 7.92 18.65
N ASN A 151 0.30 7.56 19.78
CA ASN A 151 1.00 7.05 20.95
C ASN A 151 1.52 5.62 20.78
N HIS A 152 1.09 4.93 19.71
CA HIS A 152 1.53 3.59 19.35
C HIS A 152 2.33 3.66 18.04
N GLN A 153 3.66 3.55 18.12
CA GLN A 153 4.59 3.54 16.96
C GLN A 153 4.33 2.43 15.91
N LYS A 154 3.30 1.60 16.13
CA LYS A 154 2.95 0.39 15.39
C LYS A 154 2.16 0.66 14.09
N TYR A 155 1.64 1.87 13.90
CA TYR A 155 0.70 2.18 12.81
C TYR A 155 1.12 3.38 11.95
N PRO A 156 2.33 3.39 11.36
CA PRO A 156 2.80 4.48 10.51
C PRO A 156 1.88 4.72 9.30
N GLU A 157 1.22 3.69 8.77
CA GLU A 157 0.32 3.77 7.63
C GLU A 157 -0.93 4.59 7.91
N ILE A 158 -1.47 4.52 9.14
CA ILE A 158 -2.65 5.30 9.55
C ILE A 158 -2.29 6.78 9.59
N LEU A 159 -1.17 7.11 10.26
CA LEU A 159 -0.72 8.49 10.38
C LEU A 159 -0.33 9.08 9.03
N PHE A 160 0.36 8.30 8.19
CA PHE A 160 0.70 8.71 6.82
C PHE A 160 -0.55 9.06 6.02
N ASN A 161 -1.53 8.14 5.95
CA ASN A 161 -2.75 8.36 5.19
C ASN A 161 -3.58 9.52 5.74
N TYR A 162 -3.59 9.71 7.06
CA TYR A 162 -4.25 10.84 7.68
C TYR A 162 -3.61 12.17 7.24
N TYR A 163 -2.29 12.29 7.30
CA TYR A 163 -1.61 13.53 6.92
C TYR A 163 -1.62 13.80 5.42
N THR A 164 -1.57 12.78 4.56
CA THR A 164 -1.76 12.98 3.12
C THR A 164 -3.19 13.42 2.82
N TYR A 165 -4.19 12.83 3.47
CA TYR A 165 -5.58 13.29 3.40
C TYR A 165 -5.72 14.76 3.83
N LYS A 166 -5.20 15.14 5.01
CA LYS A 166 -5.23 16.54 5.49
C LYS A 166 -4.52 17.49 4.54
N SER A 167 -3.37 17.09 3.96
CA SER A 167 -2.69 17.87 2.94
C SER A 167 -3.59 18.17 1.75
N ILE A 168 -4.19 17.11 1.17
CA ILE A 168 -5.01 17.19 -0.04
C ILE A 168 -6.25 18.08 0.17
N ILE A 169 -7.00 17.87 1.25
CA ILE A 169 -8.23 18.65 1.51
C ILE A 169 -7.94 20.12 1.85
N ASN A 170 -6.73 20.44 2.31
CA ASN A 170 -6.29 21.81 2.58
C ASN A 170 -5.50 22.41 1.40
N GLY A 171 -5.77 21.95 0.18
CA GLY A 171 -5.18 22.51 -1.04
C GLY A 171 -3.71 22.14 -1.24
N ASN A 172 -3.34 20.89 -0.90
CA ASN A 172 -1.99 20.34 -0.94
C ASN A 172 -1.03 21.10 0.00
N ASP A 173 -1.46 21.26 1.24
CA ASP A 173 -0.71 21.95 2.30
C ASP A 173 0.59 21.21 2.64
N LEU A 174 1.71 21.94 2.52
CA LEU A 174 3.03 21.38 2.69
C LEU A 174 3.44 21.16 4.15
N GLU A 175 2.74 21.72 5.13
CA GLU A 175 2.93 21.35 6.54
C GLU A 175 2.50 19.90 6.78
N TYR A 176 1.31 19.52 6.30
CA TYR A 176 0.82 18.15 6.41
C TYR A 176 1.63 17.17 5.55
N TYR A 177 2.08 17.60 4.37
CA TYR A 177 3.04 16.83 3.57
C TYR A 177 4.31 16.47 4.36
N ARG A 178 4.93 17.43 5.06
CA ARG A 178 6.15 17.18 5.84
C ARG A 178 5.89 16.16 6.94
N LYS A 179 4.77 16.29 7.66
CA LYS A 179 4.36 15.29 8.67
C LYS A 179 4.23 13.89 8.06
N ALA A 180 3.61 13.77 6.88
CA ALA A 180 3.51 12.50 6.17
C ALA A 180 4.89 11.93 5.78
N LYS A 181 5.78 12.76 5.21
CA LYS A 181 7.16 12.38 4.86
C LYS A 181 7.95 11.91 6.09
N ASP A 182 7.87 12.66 7.19
CA ASP A 182 8.59 12.38 8.44
C ASP A 182 8.13 11.07 9.10
N ILE A 183 6.91 10.63 8.81
CA ILE A 183 6.42 9.30 9.22
C ILE A 183 6.88 8.23 8.23
N PHE A 184 6.72 8.46 6.93
CA PHE A 184 6.98 7.43 5.93
C PHE A 184 8.46 7.10 5.78
N ILE A 185 9.31 8.10 5.57
CA ILE A 185 10.71 7.87 5.19
C ILE A 185 11.47 7.04 6.24
N PRO A 186 11.36 7.30 7.56
CA PRO A 186 12.00 6.45 8.56
C PRO A 186 11.43 5.03 8.65
N ASN A 187 10.15 4.85 8.33
CA ASN A 187 9.45 3.56 8.44
C ASN A 187 9.41 2.78 7.11
N LYS A 188 9.90 3.34 6.00
CA LYS A 188 9.75 2.75 4.66
C LYS A 188 10.32 1.35 4.55
N VAL A 189 11.36 0.98 5.29
CA VAL A 189 11.91 -0.40 5.27
C VAL A 189 10.86 -1.43 5.72
N ARG A 190 9.92 -1.02 6.59
CA ARG A 190 8.87 -1.83 7.20
C ARG A 190 7.52 -1.70 6.47
N ILE A 191 7.52 -1.13 5.27
CA ILE A 191 6.31 -0.96 4.45
C ILE A 191 6.45 -1.80 3.18
N SER A 192 5.38 -2.49 2.78
CA SER A 192 5.41 -3.37 1.61
C SER A 192 5.67 -2.57 0.33
N ARG A 193 6.24 -3.20 -0.71
CA ARG A 193 6.46 -2.51 -2.00
C ARG A 193 5.16 -1.92 -2.57
N PHE A 194 4.07 -2.70 -2.50
CA PHE A 194 2.74 -2.26 -2.92
C PHE A 194 2.36 -0.95 -2.24
N GLU A 195 2.47 -0.87 -0.91
CA GLU A 195 2.14 0.34 -0.16
C GLU A 195 3.11 1.48 -0.43
N LYS A 196 4.42 1.20 -0.53
CA LYS A 196 5.41 2.23 -0.92
C LYS A 196 5.04 2.88 -2.25
N ASN A 197 4.58 2.10 -3.23
CA ASN A 197 4.16 2.63 -4.52
C ASN A 197 3.08 3.70 -4.36
N PHE A 198 2.03 3.42 -3.58
CA PHE A 198 0.99 4.40 -3.28
C PHE A 198 1.49 5.57 -2.45
N PHE A 199 2.36 5.33 -1.45
CA PHE A 199 2.83 6.38 -0.56
C PHE A 199 3.74 7.37 -1.30
N TYR A 200 4.65 6.87 -2.13
CA TYR A 200 5.44 7.72 -3.02
C TYR A 200 4.55 8.48 -4.00
N ALA A 201 3.54 7.83 -4.60
CA ALA A 201 2.61 8.49 -5.50
C ALA A 201 1.86 9.64 -4.82
N ASP A 202 1.36 9.45 -3.58
CA ASP A 202 0.71 10.50 -2.80
C ASP A 202 1.63 11.69 -2.55
N LEU A 203 2.87 11.44 -2.09
CA LEU A 203 3.85 12.51 -1.84
C LEU A 203 4.20 13.27 -3.12
N ILE A 204 4.45 12.56 -4.22
CA ILE A 204 4.73 13.13 -5.55
C ILE A 204 3.55 14.00 -6.00
N ASN A 205 2.33 13.48 -5.93
CA ASN A 205 1.12 14.19 -6.36
C ASN A 205 0.90 15.48 -5.56
N ILE A 206 1.06 15.42 -4.23
CA ILE A 206 0.96 16.60 -3.36
C ILE A 206 1.98 17.67 -3.77
N LEU A 207 3.23 17.29 -4.02
CA LEU A 207 4.28 18.23 -4.45
C LEU A 207 4.00 18.82 -5.84
N SER A 208 3.53 17.99 -6.78
CA SER A 208 3.20 18.40 -8.15
C SER A 208 2.00 19.35 -8.21
N SER A 209 1.00 19.17 -7.34
CA SER A 209 -0.24 19.94 -7.33
C SER A 209 -0.27 21.09 -6.31
N GLY A 210 0.71 21.17 -5.41
CA GLY A 210 0.82 22.21 -4.38
C GLY A 210 0.84 23.62 -4.94
N LYS A 211 0.13 24.56 -4.31
CA LYS A 211 0.25 26.02 -4.55
C LYS A 211 1.18 26.65 -3.50
N GLY A 212 1.69 27.86 -3.72
CA GLY A 212 2.20 28.72 -2.62
C GLY A 212 3.64 28.56 -2.11
N ILE A 213 4.46 27.62 -2.57
CA ILE A 213 5.92 27.60 -2.26
C ILE A 213 6.74 27.83 -3.54
N GLY A 214 7.91 28.46 -3.38
CA GLY A 214 8.87 28.69 -4.44
C GLY A 214 9.17 27.43 -5.23
N THR A 215 9.13 27.56 -6.56
CA THR A 215 9.29 26.48 -7.53
C THR A 215 10.56 25.67 -7.30
N GLU A 216 11.64 26.30 -6.84
CA GLU A 216 12.92 25.65 -6.57
C GLU A 216 12.85 24.59 -5.46
N TYR A 217 12.28 24.92 -4.30
CA TYR A 217 12.14 23.97 -3.19
C TYR A 217 11.35 22.73 -3.63
N LYS A 218 10.24 22.93 -4.34
CA LYS A 218 9.40 21.82 -4.82
C LYS A 218 10.14 20.91 -5.79
N ARG A 219 10.94 21.47 -6.72
CA ARG A 219 11.68 20.63 -7.67
C ARG A 219 12.72 19.78 -6.98
N LYS A 220 13.48 20.34 -6.05
CA LYS A 220 14.48 19.60 -5.27
C LYS A 220 13.82 18.48 -4.45
N GLU A 221 12.75 18.81 -3.73
CA GLU A 221 11.99 17.87 -2.92
C GLU A 221 11.39 16.75 -3.78
N LEU A 222 10.82 17.09 -4.94
CA LEU A 222 10.23 16.11 -5.86
C LEU A 222 11.27 15.17 -6.44
N PHE A 223 12.45 15.69 -6.81
CA PHE A 223 13.58 14.86 -7.22
C PHE A 223 13.99 13.89 -6.11
N GLU A 224 14.16 14.36 -4.87
CA GLU A 224 14.54 13.52 -3.73
C GLU A 224 13.53 12.37 -3.51
N ILE A 225 12.23 12.67 -3.49
CA ILE A 225 11.18 11.66 -3.33
C ILE A 225 11.19 10.65 -4.50
N MET A 226 11.39 11.10 -5.74
CA MET A 226 11.52 10.20 -6.89
C MET A 226 12.75 9.31 -6.79
N SER A 227 13.90 9.84 -6.36
CA SER A 227 15.12 9.05 -6.15
C SER A 227 14.89 7.96 -5.12
N TYR A 228 14.25 8.27 -3.98
CA TYR A 228 13.90 7.26 -2.99
C TYR A 228 12.93 6.20 -3.54
N CYS A 229 11.96 6.60 -4.36
CA CYS A 229 11.04 5.67 -5.02
C CYS A 229 11.77 4.69 -5.96
N VAL A 230 12.78 5.18 -6.69
CA VAL A 230 13.66 4.36 -7.54
C VAL A 230 14.51 3.39 -6.71
N GLU A 231 15.17 3.88 -5.66
CA GLU A 231 15.99 3.06 -4.76
C GLU A 231 15.19 1.93 -4.11
N ASP A 232 13.96 2.21 -3.69
CA ASP A 232 13.06 1.23 -3.10
C ASP A 232 12.40 0.28 -4.12
N LYS A 233 12.65 0.47 -5.42
CA LYS A 233 11.95 -0.19 -6.54
C LYS A 233 10.42 -0.09 -6.42
N ALA A 234 9.95 1.01 -5.85
CA ALA A 234 8.54 1.24 -5.54
C ALA A 234 7.81 2.00 -6.67
N TYR A 235 8.45 2.19 -7.83
CA TYR A 235 7.83 2.75 -9.04
C TYR A 235 6.93 1.75 -9.78
N LYS A 236 6.93 0.47 -9.36
CA LYS A 236 6.07 -0.62 -9.84
C LYS A 236 5.57 -1.45 -8.66
N VAL A 237 4.44 -2.13 -8.84
CA VAL A 237 3.77 -2.89 -7.78
C VAL A 237 4.39 -4.29 -7.61
N SER A 238 4.60 -5.00 -8.71
CA SER A 238 5.25 -6.32 -8.76
C SER A 238 6.56 -6.28 -9.55
N GLU A 239 7.32 -7.39 -9.58
CA GLU A 239 8.54 -7.45 -10.39
C GLU A 239 8.23 -7.54 -11.89
N GLU A 240 7.08 -8.15 -12.21
CA GLU A 240 6.57 -8.41 -13.56
C GLU A 240 5.92 -7.18 -14.19
N ASP A 241 5.57 -6.18 -13.38
CA ASP A 241 5.02 -4.92 -13.86
C ASP A 241 6.09 -4.05 -14.54
N PHE A 242 5.63 -3.20 -15.46
CA PHE A 242 6.46 -2.18 -16.08
C PHE A 242 6.41 -0.87 -15.28
N MET A 243 7.50 -0.10 -15.34
CA MET A 243 7.51 1.27 -14.85
C MET A 243 6.52 2.13 -15.66
N HIS A 244 5.71 2.92 -14.97
CA HIS A 244 4.77 3.80 -15.65
C HIS A 244 5.52 4.90 -16.45
N PRO A 245 5.18 5.16 -17.72
CA PRO A 245 5.94 6.10 -18.56
C PRO A 245 5.98 7.52 -18.00
N SER A 246 4.88 7.97 -17.39
CA SER A 246 4.83 9.29 -16.74
C SER A 246 5.80 9.41 -15.57
N PHE A 247 6.04 8.34 -14.80
CA PHE A 247 7.02 8.36 -13.71
C PHE A 247 8.44 8.48 -14.28
N TYR A 248 8.77 7.62 -15.25
CA TYR A 248 10.07 7.65 -15.94
C TYR A 248 10.39 9.04 -16.49
N ARG A 249 9.45 9.62 -17.26
CA ARG A 249 9.59 10.97 -17.82
C ARG A 249 9.81 12.02 -16.74
N SER A 250 9.05 11.94 -15.65
CA SER A 250 9.15 12.91 -14.56
C SER A 250 10.50 12.82 -13.84
N ALA A 251 10.99 11.61 -13.58
CA ALA A 251 12.30 11.40 -12.97
C ALA A 251 13.44 12.02 -13.80
N VAL A 252 13.42 11.83 -15.12
CA VAL A 252 14.39 12.43 -16.04
C VAL A 252 14.26 13.96 -16.08
N ILE A 253 13.04 14.50 -16.19
CA ILE A 253 12.83 15.96 -16.22
C ILE A 253 13.33 16.61 -14.93
N HIS A 254 12.98 16.04 -13.77
CA HIS A 254 13.32 16.63 -12.48
C HIS A 254 14.81 16.51 -12.15
N SER A 255 15.46 15.38 -12.46
CA SER A 255 16.92 15.26 -12.32
C SER A 255 17.68 16.28 -13.18
N VAL A 256 17.28 16.47 -14.44
CA VAL A 256 17.88 17.47 -15.33
C VAL A 256 17.64 18.90 -14.83
N ALA A 257 16.44 19.20 -14.33
CA ALA A 257 16.10 20.52 -13.79
C ALA A 257 16.96 20.87 -12.57
N GLU A 258 17.27 19.88 -11.73
CA GLU A 258 18.14 19.99 -10.56
C GLU A 258 19.64 19.82 -10.89
N LYS A 259 19.99 19.66 -12.17
CA LYS A 259 21.36 19.50 -12.68
C LYS A 259 22.06 18.21 -12.23
N GLU A 260 21.29 17.19 -11.86
CA GLU A 260 21.76 15.86 -11.46
C GLU A 260 21.98 14.97 -12.70
N PHE A 261 22.86 15.41 -13.60
CA PHE A 261 23.04 14.78 -14.92
C PHE A 261 23.58 13.36 -14.84
N ASP A 262 24.52 13.09 -13.94
CA ASP A 262 25.09 11.75 -13.76
C ASP A 262 24.06 10.78 -13.20
N TRP A 263 23.12 11.27 -12.37
CA TRP A 263 21.99 10.48 -11.90
C TRP A 263 21.04 10.18 -13.05
N ALA A 264 20.70 11.19 -13.86
CA ALA A 264 19.79 11.04 -15.00
C ALA A 264 20.32 10.02 -16.03
N GLU A 265 21.62 10.09 -16.36
CA GLU A 265 22.29 9.16 -17.27
C GLU A 265 22.20 7.72 -16.76
N LYS A 266 22.61 7.49 -15.49
CA LYS A 266 22.48 6.16 -14.86
C LYS A 266 21.04 5.68 -14.76
N PHE A 267 20.09 6.57 -14.49
CA PHE A 267 18.68 6.20 -14.43
C PHE A 267 18.19 5.69 -15.80
N ILE A 268 18.53 6.41 -16.87
CA ILE A 268 18.12 6.04 -18.21
C ILE A 268 18.76 4.72 -18.65
N GLU A 269 20.07 4.57 -18.44
CA GLU A 269 20.79 3.33 -18.77
C GLU A 269 20.21 2.10 -18.05
N ASN A 270 19.91 2.24 -16.75
CA ASN A 270 19.48 1.10 -15.93
C ASN A 270 17.98 0.80 -16.01
N TYR A 271 17.13 1.80 -16.27
CA TYR A 271 15.67 1.65 -16.14
C TYR A 271 14.87 1.78 -17.44
N THR A 272 15.49 2.08 -18.59
CA THR A 272 14.77 2.07 -19.88
C THR A 272 14.18 0.70 -20.19
N GLY A 273 14.91 -0.38 -19.85
CA GLY A 273 14.43 -1.76 -20.02
C GLY A 273 13.23 -2.14 -19.14
N GLU A 274 12.93 -1.34 -18.12
CA GLU A 274 11.78 -1.54 -17.23
C GLU A 274 10.48 -0.92 -17.79
N LEU A 275 10.54 -0.23 -18.94
CA LEU A 275 9.39 0.24 -19.68
C LEU A 275 8.82 -0.85 -20.60
N GLN A 276 7.58 -0.68 -21.04
CA GLN A 276 7.00 -1.51 -22.11
C GLN A 276 7.81 -1.35 -23.41
N LYS A 277 8.03 -2.45 -24.14
CA LYS A 277 8.91 -2.45 -25.34
C LYS A 277 8.46 -1.47 -26.41
N GLU A 278 7.14 -1.29 -26.53
CA GLU A 278 6.48 -0.45 -27.52
C GLU A 278 6.85 1.03 -27.41
N ILE A 279 7.34 1.46 -26.23
CA ILE A 279 7.67 2.85 -25.96
C ILE A 279 9.17 3.11 -25.84
N HIS A 280 10.03 2.09 -25.89
CA HIS A 280 11.48 2.23 -25.70
C HIS A 280 12.09 3.28 -26.64
N GLU A 281 11.80 3.19 -27.93
CA GLU A 281 12.34 4.09 -28.96
C GLU A 281 11.97 5.57 -28.70
N GLN A 282 10.76 5.84 -28.21
CA GLN A 282 10.33 7.21 -27.89
C GLN A 282 11.17 7.82 -26.76
N TYR A 283 11.57 7.00 -25.78
CA TYR A 283 12.34 7.44 -24.62
C TYR A 283 13.86 7.44 -24.87
N GLU A 284 14.36 6.65 -25.83
CA GLU A 284 15.72 6.80 -26.35
C GLU A 284 15.92 8.14 -27.08
N ILE A 285 14.92 8.60 -27.84
CA ILE A 285 14.95 9.93 -28.47
C ILE A 285 14.97 11.03 -27.40
N LEU A 286 14.20 10.83 -26.32
CA LEU A 286 14.18 11.74 -25.17
C LEU A 286 15.58 11.81 -24.52
N TYR A 287 16.23 10.67 -24.28
CA TYR A 287 17.60 10.58 -23.78
C TYR A 287 18.60 11.35 -24.64
N ASN A 288 18.62 11.08 -25.95
CA ASN A 288 19.53 11.73 -26.89
C ASN A 288 19.34 13.25 -26.91
N SER A 289 18.09 13.70 -26.82
CA SER A 289 17.76 15.13 -26.74
C SER A 289 18.34 15.78 -25.47
N TYR A 290 18.33 15.07 -24.33
CA TYR A 290 18.89 15.57 -23.07
C TYR A 290 20.41 15.55 -23.02
N CYS A 291 21.07 14.54 -23.59
CA CYS A 291 22.53 14.50 -23.71
C CYS A 291 23.08 15.71 -24.49
N GLN A 292 22.36 16.15 -25.52
CA GLN A 292 22.72 17.35 -26.28
C GLN A 292 22.58 18.65 -25.47
N ILE A 293 21.66 18.71 -24.49
CA ILE A 293 21.51 19.88 -23.61
C ILE A 293 22.71 20.00 -22.65
N ARG A 294 23.23 18.87 -22.14
CA ARG A 294 24.46 18.85 -21.32
C ARG A 294 25.66 19.38 -22.10
N GLN A 295 25.82 18.95 -23.35
CA GLN A 295 26.92 19.36 -24.23
C GLN A 295 26.89 20.84 -24.63
N LYS A 296 25.74 21.52 -24.55
CA LYS A 296 25.60 22.95 -24.89
C LYS A 296 25.77 23.91 -23.71
N ARG A 297 25.91 23.39 -22.48
CA ARG A 297 26.05 24.20 -21.24
C ARG A 297 27.45 24.16 -20.62
N PHE A 298 28.37 23.40 -21.22
CA PHE A 298 29.81 23.45 -21.01
C PHE A 298 30.50 23.97 -22.27
#